data_AF-A0A6P0HG08-F1
#
_entry.id   AF-A0A6P0HG08-F1
#
_cell.length_a   1.000
_cell.length_b   1.000
_cell.length_c   1.000
_cell.angle_alpha   90.00
_cell.angle_beta   90.00
_cell.angle_gamma   90.00
#
_symmetry.space_group_name_H-M   'P 1'
#
loop_
_entity.id
_entity.type
_entity.pdbx_description
1 polymer ?
#
loop_
_entity_poly.entity_id
_entity_poly.type
_entity_poly.pdbx_seq_one_letter_code
_entity_poly.pdbx_strand_id
1 'polypeptide(L)'
;MAVVGANGEPSDDWQQDLAGRLAESVFPLLASLVPKVDLEKVTQALAPGLEALAAAAEAAAASFVGQIEPPVLSPGLLAALERVREQLPVNWPAGIEIEDVTAVIQDDGIPLVWVPPAAVVDEVLDAPDRGARVSVLLSHTDELLRDCRRVLADVNADRLQRQLPLAPRALDAIEQGHHEAAQALAVVVTDATIAGWIIGKFEKLEKQVHFDPEETPFDEWRLKAAVAPLRNFKQRYFAGQGTRPTGLNRQVTVHYAEADHFTKGNALIACLLMTSVLRAFQDFEENTADRPQA
;
A
#
# COMPACT_ATOMS: atom_id res chain seq x y z
N MET A 1 -1.22 -8.06 45.69
CA MET A 1 -1.44 -7.39 46.99
C MET A 1 -1.54 -5.91 46.70
N ALA A 2 -2.73 -5.31 46.82
CA ALA A 2 -2.93 -3.89 46.56
C ALA A 2 -2.33 -3.05 47.70
N VAL A 3 -1.60 -2.01 47.35
CA VAL A 3 -1.10 -1.01 48.31
C VAL A 3 -2.28 -0.10 48.64
N VAL A 4 -2.86 -0.29 49.84
CA VAL A 4 -3.95 0.56 50.33
C VAL A 4 -3.33 1.71 51.12
N GLY A 5 -3.55 2.94 50.65
CA GLY A 5 -3.17 4.15 51.37
C GLY A 5 -3.94 4.29 52.69
N ALA A 6 -3.34 4.98 53.67
CA ALA A 6 -3.77 5.02 55.07
C ALA A 6 -5.22 5.49 55.34
N ASN A 7 -5.93 6.01 54.34
CA ASN A 7 -7.29 6.54 54.47
C ASN A 7 -8.37 5.72 53.74
N GLY A 8 -8.03 4.59 53.12
CA GLY A 8 -9.02 3.74 52.43
C GLY A 8 -9.60 4.32 51.14
N GLU A 9 -9.09 5.47 50.67
CA GLU A 9 -9.37 5.98 49.33
C GLU A 9 -8.39 5.38 48.30
N PRO A 10 -8.84 5.04 47.08
CA PRO A 10 -7.96 4.53 46.02
C PRO A 10 -6.94 5.62 45.66
N SER A 11 -5.65 5.34 45.77
CA SER A 11 -4.61 6.30 45.34
C SER A 11 -4.60 6.44 43.81
N ASP A 12 -4.58 7.65 43.26
CA ASP A 12 -4.48 7.93 41.81
C ASP A 12 -3.39 7.12 41.07
N ASP A 13 -2.40 6.62 41.81
CA ASP A 13 -1.34 5.70 41.36
C ASP A 13 -1.86 4.40 40.73
N TRP A 14 -3.06 3.92 41.09
CA TRP A 14 -3.61 2.69 40.50
C TRP A 14 -4.08 2.88 39.05
N GLN A 15 -4.48 4.10 38.65
CA GLN A 15 -4.85 4.39 37.27
C GLN A 15 -3.63 4.36 36.35
N GLN A 16 -2.49 4.87 36.85
CA GLN A 16 -1.20 4.78 36.13
C GLN A 16 -0.70 3.33 36.04
N ASP A 17 -0.84 2.54 37.12
CA ASP A 17 -0.50 1.11 37.12
C ASP A 17 -1.40 0.29 36.17
N LEU A 18 -2.71 0.56 36.13
CA LEU A 18 -3.63 -0.12 35.22
C LEU A 18 -3.38 0.25 33.75
N ALA A 19 -3.14 1.53 33.45
CA ALA A 19 -2.78 1.99 32.11
C ALA A 19 -1.45 1.37 31.64
N GLY A 20 -0.46 1.29 32.53
CA GLY A 20 0.81 0.62 32.26
C GLY A 20 0.65 -0.88 31.97
N ARG A 21 -0.17 -1.58 32.75
CA ARG A 21 -0.39 -3.03 32.59
C ARG A 21 -1.24 -3.37 31.37
N LEU A 22 -2.20 -2.52 30.99
CA LEU A 22 -2.94 -2.63 29.73
C LEU A 22 -2.02 -2.37 28.53
N ALA A 23 -1.12 -1.38 28.61
CA ALA A 23 -0.11 -1.18 27.58
C ALA A 23 0.79 -2.42 27.43
N GLU A 24 1.31 -2.99 28.51
CA GLU A 24 2.19 -4.17 28.44
C GLU A 24 1.52 -5.44 27.89
N SER A 25 0.20 -5.58 28.00
CA SER A 25 -0.53 -6.79 27.56
C SER A 25 -1.20 -6.66 26.19
N VAL A 26 -1.57 -5.44 25.79
CA VAL A 26 -2.18 -5.16 24.49
C VAL A 26 -1.11 -4.91 23.42
N PHE A 27 0.00 -4.25 23.75
CA PHE A 27 1.06 -3.94 22.78
C PHE A 27 1.69 -5.17 22.10
N PRO A 28 2.03 -6.27 22.80
CA PRO A 28 2.60 -7.44 22.14
C PRO A 28 1.63 -8.12 21.18
N LEU A 29 0.32 -8.07 21.47
CA LEU A 29 -0.72 -8.62 20.61
C LEU A 29 -0.94 -7.72 19.38
N LEU A 30 -0.95 -6.40 19.56
CA LEU A 30 -1.00 -5.42 18.45
C LEU A 30 0.23 -5.52 17.56
N ALA A 31 1.42 -5.68 18.14
CA ALA A 31 2.69 -5.86 17.42
C ALA A 31 2.75 -7.16 16.60
N SER A 32 1.87 -8.13 16.87
CA SER A 32 1.75 -9.37 16.10
C SER A 32 0.69 -9.31 14.99
N LEU A 33 -0.21 -8.32 15.04
CA LEU A 33 -1.36 -8.17 14.13
C LEU A 33 -1.19 -7.02 13.12
N VAL A 34 -0.36 -6.05 13.47
CA VAL A 34 0.09 -4.98 12.59
C VAL A 34 1.50 -5.36 12.13
N PRO A 35 1.89 -5.12 10.87
CA PRO A 35 3.28 -5.25 10.45
C PRO A 35 4.22 -4.51 11.41
N LYS A 36 5.54 -4.70 11.32
CA LYS A 36 6.52 -3.84 12.00
C LYS A 36 6.44 -2.40 11.47
N VAL A 37 5.36 -1.70 11.79
CA VAL A 37 5.12 -0.29 11.52
C VAL A 37 5.52 0.47 12.77
N ASP A 38 6.00 1.69 12.57
CA ASP A 38 6.26 2.65 13.65
C ASP A 38 5.11 2.66 14.68
N LEU A 39 5.44 2.25 15.91
CA LEU A 39 4.52 2.13 17.03
C LEU A 39 3.83 3.45 17.35
N GLU A 40 4.49 4.60 17.12
CA GLU A 40 3.93 5.92 17.41
C GLU A 40 2.76 6.26 16.49
N LYS A 41 2.88 5.92 15.20
CA LYS A 41 1.79 6.07 14.22
C LYS A 41 0.63 5.12 14.46
N VAL A 42 0.94 3.87 14.78
CA VAL A 42 -0.07 2.88 15.17
C VAL A 42 -0.81 3.40 16.40
N THR A 43 -0.11 3.94 17.41
CA THR A 43 -0.78 4.54 18.57
C THR A 43 -1.62 5.78 18.24
N GLN A 44 -1.21 6.66 17.32
CA GLN A 44 -2.04 7.80 16.90
C GLN A 44 -3.29 7.37 16.13
N ALA A 45 -3.18 6.39 15.24
CA ALA A 45 -4.33 5.82 14.52
C ALA A 45 -5.28 5.06 15.46
N LEU A 46 -4.73 4.40 16.48
CA LEU A 46 -5.47 3.67 17.49
C LEU A 46 -5.94 4.56 18.66
N ALA A 47 -5.46 5.81 18.78
CA ALA A 47 -5.74 6.71 19.91
C ALA A 47 -7.26 6.87 20.19
N PRO A 48 -8.14 7.04 19.20
CA PRO A 48 -9.58 7.10 19.45
C PRO A 48 -10.15 5.78 20.01
N GLY A 49 -9.58 4.64 19.63
CA GLY A 49 -9.96 3.31 20.12
C GLY A 49 -9.40 3.01 21.53
N LEU A 50 -8.21 3.51 21.82
CA LEU A 50 -7.56 3.49 23.14
C LEU A 50 -8.29 4.40 24.13
N GLU A 51 -8.73 5.59 23.71
CA GLU A 51 -9.60 6.47 24.49
C GLU A 51 -10.96 5.80 24.77
N ALA A 52 -11.54 5.11 23.78
CA ALA A 52 -12.76 4.32 23.99
C ALA A 52 -12.55 3.13 24.94
N LEU A 53 -11.37 2.48 24.89
CA LEU A 53 -10.98 1.41 25.81
C LEU A 53 -10.75 1.95 27.22
N ALA A 54 -10.13 3.12 27.37
CA ALA A 54 -9.94 3.82 28.63
C ALA A 54 -11.29 4.25 29.23
N ALA A 55 -12.19 4.85 28.44
CA ALA A 55 -13.53 5.22 28.87
C ALA A 55 -14.39 4.00 29.24
N ALA A 56 -14.27 2.89 28.50
CA ALA A 56 -14.94 1.63 28.83
C ALA A 56 -14.35 0.98 30.10
N ALA A 57 -13.04 1.04 30.29
CA ALA A 57 -12.36 0.57 31.50
C ALA A 57 -12.71 1.45 32.72
N GLU A 58 -12.87 2.76 32.54
CA GLU A 58 -13.29 3.71 33.57
C GLU A 58 -14.76 3.49 33.96
N ALA A 59 -15.64 3.23 32.98
CA ALA A 59 -17.03 2.84 33.23
C ALA A 59 -17.17 1.46 33.89
N ALA A 60 -16.28 0.50 33.57
CA ALA A 60 -16.22 -0.81 34.20
C ALA A 60 -15.63 -0.76 35.62
N ALA A 61 -14.60 0.07 35.83
CA ALA A 61 -13.98 0.32 37.14
C ALA A 61 -14.94 1.03 38.11
N ALA A 62 -15.84 1.88 37.59
CA ALA A 62 -16.92 2.46 38.37
C ALA A 62 -17.97 1.44 38.83
N SER A 63 -17.97 0.21 38.29
CA SER A 63 -19.09 -0.72 38.47
C SER A 63 -18.79 -2.03 39.21
N PHE A 64 -17.58 -2.59 39.29
CA PHE A 64 -17.34 -3.74 40.18
C PHE A 64 -15.86 -4.12 40.37
N VAL A 65 -15.46 -4.33 41.63
CA VAL A 65 -14.21 -5.00 42.03
C VAL A 65 -14.45 -6.51 41.95
N GLY A 66 -13.80 -7.18 41.01
CA GLY A 66 -13.62 -8.63 41.07
C GLY A 66 -13.70 -9.35 39.72
N GLN A 67 -12.59 -10.02 39.41
CA GLN A 67 -12.37 -10.98 38.31
C GLN A 67 -12.02 -10.36 36.95
N ILE A 68 -10.70 -10.19 36.74
CA ILE A 68 -10.10 -9.90 35.44
C ILE A 68 -9.98 -11.23 34.68
N GLU A 69 -10.91 -11.47 33.75
CA GLU A 69 -10.66 -12.36 32.61
C GLU A 69 -9.70 -11.65 31.63
N PRO A 70 -8.90 -12.38 30.83
CA PRO A 70 -7.94 -11.76 29.89
C PRO A 70 -8.68 -10.78 28.98
N PRO A 71 -8.06 -9.65 28.57
CA PRO A 71 -8.76 -8.62 27.84
C PRO A 71 -9.20 -9.18 26.49
N VAL A 72 -10.50 -9.43 26.35
CA VAL A 72 -11.15 -9.40 25.04
C VAL A 72 -10.85 -8.01 24.48
N LEU A 73 -10.18 -7.95 23.33
CA LEU A 73 -9.90 -6.67 22.65
C LEU A 73 -11.18 -5.84 22.65
N SER A 74 -11.17 -4.63 23.20
CA SER A 74 -12.40 -3.85 23.28
C SER A 74 -12.92 -3.58 21.86
N PRO A 75 -14.24 -3.40 21.71
CA PRO A 75 -14.82 -2.99 20.43
C PRO A 75 -14.15 -1.74 19.83
N GLY A 76 -13.67 -0.81 20.67
CA GLY A 76 -12.96 0.39 20.22
C GLY A 76 -11.59 0.10 19.60
N LEU A 77 -10.84 -0.84 20.19
CA LEU A 77 -9.54 -1.26 19.67
C LEU A 77 -9.69 -2.09 18.39
N LEU A 78 -10.69 -2.98 18.33
CA LEU A 78 -11.03 -3.74 17.12
C LEU A 78 -11.41 -2.79 15.98
N ALA A 79 -12.30 -1.82 16.23
CA ALA A 79 -12.70 -0.85 15.23
C ALA A 79 -11.53 0.03 14.73
N ALA A 80 -10.54 0.29 15.59
CA ALA A 80 -9.36 1.06 15.20
C ALA A 80 -8.36 0.20 14.39
N LEU A 81 -8.19 -1.08 14.73
CA LEU A 81 -7.43 -2.04 13.92
C LEU A 81 -8.06 -2.27 12.55
N GLU A 82 -9.39 -2.40 12.50
CA GLU A 82 -10.15 -2.50 11.26
C GLU A 82 -9.93 -1.27 10.39
N ARG A 83 -9.98 -0.06 10.97
CA ARG A 83 -9.66 1.18 10.23
C ARG A 83 -8.26 1.18 9.65
N VAL A 84 -7.25 0.72 10.39
CA VAL A 84 -5.88 0.61 9.86
C VAL A 84 -5.81 -0.43 8.73
N ARG A 85 -6.46 -1.58 8.90
CA ARG A 85 -6.54 -2.63 7.87
C ARG A 85 -7.25 -2.14 6.61
N GLU A 86 -8.29 -1.34 6.76
CA GLU A 86 -9.03 -0.66 5.69
C GLU A 86 -8.21 0.40 4.96
N GLN A 87 -7.05 0.83 5.48
CA GLN A 87 -6.13 1.71 4.75
C GLN A 87 -5.02 0.95 4.04
N LEU A 88 -4.74 -0.29 4.43
CA LEU A 88 -3.79 -1.12 3.69
C LEU A 88 -4.38 -1.54 2.33
N PRO A 89 -3.53 -1.75 1.30
CA PRO A 89 -3.96 -2.39 0.07
C PRO A 89 -4.69 -3.71 0.35
N VAL A 90 -5.83 -3.88 -0.29
CA VAL A 90 -6.73 -5.03 -0.06
C VAL A 90 -6.10 -6.36 -0.46
N ASN A 91 -5.13 -6.32 -1.37
CA ASN A 91 -4.39 -7.47 -1.87
C ASN A 91 -3.13 -7.76 -1.04
N TRP A 92 -2.86 -7.03 0.04
CA TRP A 92 -1.73 -7.34 0.90
C TRP A 92 -2.08 -8.42 1.94
N PRO A 93 -1.24 -9.46 2.08
CA PRO A 93 -1.36 -10.49 3.11
C PRO A 93 -1.32 -9.89 4.52
N ALA A 94 -1.89 -10.61 5.48
CA ALA A 94 -1.81 -10.23 6.88
C ALA A 94 -0.37 -10.45 7.39
N GLY A 95 0.19 -9.49 8.13
CA GLY A 95 1.57 -9.57 8.63
C GLY A 95 2.65 -9.31 7.58
N ILE A 96 2.30 -8.69 6.45
CA ILE A 96 3.25 -8.26 5.42
C ILE A 96 4.31 -7.31 5.99
N GLU A 97 5.60 -7.56 5.77
CA GLU A 97 6.66 -6.64 6.21
C GLU A 97 6.74 -5.42 5.27
N ILE A 98 6.54 -4.21 5.82
CA ILE A 98 6.41 -2.98 5.01
C ILE A 98 7.74 -2.57 4.38
N GLU A 99 8.85 -2.87 5.03
CA GLU A 99 10.20 -2.62 4.50
C GLU A 99 10.44 -3.43 3.23
N ASP A 100 10.07 -4.72 3.23
CA ASP A 100 10.22 -5.61 2.07
C ASP A 100 9.35 -5.14 0.90
N VAL A 101 8.11 -4.75 1.19
CA VAL A 101 7.21 -4.13 0.21
C VAL A 101 7.82 -2.86 -0.37
N THR A 102 8.35 -2.00 0.50
CA THR A 102 8.95 -0.72 0.10
C THR A 102 10.14 -0.95 -0.84
N ALA A 103 11.00 -1.92 -0.54
CA ALA A 103 12.09 -2.32 -1.43
C ALA A 103 11.58 -2.79 -2.80
N VAL A 104 10.53 -3.62 -2.85
CA VAL A 104 9.99 -4.11 -4.13
C VAL A 104 9.33 -2.99 -4.95
N ILE A 105 8.49 -2.15 -4.33
CA ILE A 105 7.77 -1.12 -5.08
C ILE A 105 8.68 0.05 -5.48
N GLN A 106 9.67 0.42 -4.66
CA GLN A 106 10.54 1.58 -4.93
C GLN A 106 11.84 1.23 -5.64
N ASP A 107 12.52 0.16 -5.22
CA ASP A 107 13.85 -0.16 -5.75
C ASP A 107 13.77 -1.06 -6.97
N ASP A 108 12.89 -2.07 -6.95
CA ASP A 108 12.68 -2.94 -8.11
C ASP A 108 11.72 -2.34 -9.14
N GLY A 109 10.86 -1.42 -8.71
CA GLY A 109 9.83 -0.79 -9.52
C GLY A 109 8.73 -1.79 -9.91
N ILE A 110 8.42 -2.74 -9.03
CA ILE A 110 7.38 -3.76 -9.23
C ILE A 110 6.12 -3.34 -8.48
N PRO A 111 4.97 -3.16 -9.15
CA PRO A 111 3.72 -2.82 -8.50
C PRO A 111 3.20 -3.96 -7.63
N LEU A 112 2.82 -3.65 -6.38
CA LEU A 112 2.21 -4.59 -5.43
C LEU A 112 0.84 -4.15 -4.90
N VAL A 113 0.28 -3.03 -5.39
CA VAL A 113 -0.99 -2.46 -4.89
C VAL A 113 -2.10 -2.69 -5.90
N TRP A 114 -3.26 -3.19 -5.43
CA TRP A 114 -4.43 -3.64 -6.22
C TRP A 114 -4.21 -4.93 -7.02
N VAL A 115 -3.02 -5.07 -7.59
CA VAL A 115 -2.48 -6.28 -8.21
C VAL A 115 -1.00 -6.38 -7.79
N PRO A 116 -0.42 -7.59 -7.68
CA PRO A 116 -1.01 -8.93 -7.91
C PRO A 116 -1.89 -9.42 -6.73
N PRO A 117 -2.57 -10.58 -6.80
CA PRO A 117 -3.32 -11.12 -5.65
C PRO A 117 -2.38 -11.50 -4.49
N ALA A 118 -2.93 -11.58 -3.27
CA ALA A 118 -2.13 -11.73 -2.04
C ALA A 118 -1.13 -12.90 -2.06
N ALA A 119 -1.54 -14.07 -2.57
CA ALA A 119 -0.64 -15.22 -2.69
C ALA A 119 0.58 -14.94 -3.58
N VAL A 120 0.39 -14.20 -4.68
CA VAL A 120 1.49 -13.81 -5.57
C VAL A 120 2.31 -12.67 -4.96
N VAL A 121 1.71 -11.80 -4.14
CA VAL A 121 2.47 -10.82 -3.35
C VAL A 121 3.43 -11.54 -2.40
N ASP A 122 2.96 -12.55 -1.65
CA ASP A 122 3.81 -13.36 -0.77
C ASP A 122 4.99 -13.99 -1.54
N GLU A 123 4.71 -14.66 -2.66
CA GLU A 123 5.76 -15.29 -3.49
C GLU A 123 6.78 -14.29 -4.06
N VAL A 124 6.34 -13.08 -4.40
CA VAL A 124 7.23 -11.99 -4.86
C VAL A 124 8.10 -11.48 -3.70
N LEU A 125 7.56 -11.34 -2.49
CA LEU A 125 8.33 -10.88 -1.35
C LEU A 125 9.38 -11.93 -0.91
N ASP A 126 9.03 -13.21 -0.99
CA ASP A 126 9.94 -14.33 -0.68
C ASP A 126 11.07 -14.49 -1.72
N ALA A 127 10.90 -13.95 -2.93
CA ALA A 127 11.89 -14.05 -3.98
C ALA A 127 13.13 -13.15 -3.69
N PRO A 128 14.35 -13.68 -3.84
CA PRO A 128 15.58 -13.08 -3.29
C PRO A 128 16.05 -11.81 -4.01
N ASP A 129 15.66 -11.61 -5.26
CA ASP A 129 16.08 -10.48 -6.08
C ASP A 129 15.04 -10.14 -7.16
N ARG A 130 15.23 -8.98 -7.80
CA ARG A 130 14.35 -8.51 -8.87
C ARG A 130 14.14 -9.53 -9.99
N GLY A 131 15.19 -10.26 -10.39
CA GLY A 131 15.09 -11.23 -11.48
C GLY A 131 14.20 -12.42 -11.10
N ALA A 132 14.36 -12.93 -9.88
CA ALA A 132 13.52 -13.97 -9.32
C ALA A 132 12.07 -13.49 -9.17
N ARG A 133 11.86 -12.26 -8.67
CA ARG A 133 10.54 -11.61 -8.54
C ARG A 133 9.81 -11.51 -9.88
N VAL A 134 10.50 -11.07 -10.92
CA VAL A 134 9.94 -11.01 -12.27
C VAL A 134 9.63 -12.41 -12.81
N SER A 135 10.44 -13.42 -12.45
CA SER A 135 10.18 -14.80 -12.83
C SER A 135 8.91 -15.37 -12.18
N VAL A 136 8.66 -15.04 -10.90
CA VAL A 136 7.39 -15.33 -10.21
C VAL A 136 6.23 -14.67 -10.95
N LEU A 137 6.30 -13.36 -11.23
CA LEU A 137 5.22 -12.70 -11.96
C LEU A 137 4.94 -13.37 -13.32
N LEU A 138 6.00 -13.75 -14.05
CA LEU A 138 5.87 -14.42 -15.34
C LEU A 138 5.21 -15.81 -15.22
N SER A 139 5.45 -16.58 -14.16
CA SER A 139 4.77 -17.87 -13.95
C SER A 139 3.28 -17.71 -13.64
N HIS A 140 2.85 -16.54 -13.18
CA HIS A 140 1.44 -16.20 -12.91
C HIS A 140 0.78 -15.35 -14.00
N THR A 141 1.38 -15.18 -15.19
CA THR A 141 0.91 -14.24 -16.23
C THR A 141 -0.61 -14.32 -16.47
N ASP A 142 -1.17 -15.50 -16.74
CA ASP A 142 -2.60 -15.64 -17.07
C ASP A 142 -3.53 -15.24 -15.91
N GLU A 143 -3.13 -15.55 -14.67
CA GLU A 143 -3.86 -15.14 -13.47
C GLU A 143 -3.82 -13.62 -13.30
N LEU A 144 -2.63 -13.04 -13.43
CA LEU A 144 -2.42 -11.60 -13.31
C LEU A 144 -3.20 -10.80 -14.36
N LEU A 145 -3.28 -11.28 -15.60
CA LEU A 145 -4.07 -10.61 -16.63
C LEU A 145 -5.57 -10.65 -16.32
N ARG A 146 -6.08 -11.76 -15.78
CA ARG A 146 -7.47 -11.85 -15.33
C ARG A 146 -7.75 -10.89 -14.17
N ASP A 147 -6.85 -10.83 -13.20
CA ASP A 147 -7.00 -9.91 -12.07
C ASP A 147 -6.91 -8.44 -12.47
N CYS A 148 -6.00 -8.10 -13.39
CA CYS A 148 -5.95 -6.76 -13.97
C CYS A 148 -7.28 -6.38 -14.63
N ARG A 149 -7.89 -7.27 -15.39
CA ARG A 149 -9.21 -7.02 -16.01
C ARG A 149 -10.30 -6.81 -14.97
N ARG A 150 -10.30 -7.62 -13.90
CA ARG A 150 -11.25 -7.47 -12.79
C ARG A 150 -11.09 -6.10 -12.12
N VAL A 151 -9.87 -5.70 -11.79
CA VAL A 151 -9.59 -4.40 -11.18
C VAL A 151 -9.97 -3.24 -12.10
N LEU A 152 -9.68 -3.34 -13.40
CA LEU A 152 -10.03 -2.29 -14.37
C LEU A 152 -11.54 -2.15 -14.60
N ALA A 153 -12.32 -3.22 -14.39
CA ALA A 153 -13.78 -3.17 -14.53
C ALA A 153 -14.44 -2.24 -13.50
N ASP A 154 -13.79 -2.03 -12.36
CA ASP A 154 -14.27 -1.15 -11.29
C ASP A 154 -13.82 0.31 -11.47
N VAL A 155 -13.02 0.62 -12.50
CA VAL A 155 -12.53 1.98 -12.76
C VAL A 155 -13.48 2.72 -13.71
N ASN A 156 -14.09 3.80 -13.23
CA ASN A 156 -15.10 4.58 -13.95
C ASN A 156 -14.99 6.11 -13.78
N ALA A 157 -13.95 6.58 -13.09
CA ALA A 157 -13.67 7.98 -12.83
C ALA A 157 -13.69 8.81 -14.13
N ASP A 158 -14.43 9.92 -14.11
CA ASP A 158 -14.61 10.80 -15.28
C ASP A 158 -13.27 11.26 -15.87
N ARG A 159 -12.28 11.54 -15.00
CA ARG A 159 -10.95 11.97 -15.46
C ARG A 159 -10.18 10.89 -16.25
N LEU A 160 -10.50 9.61 -16.02
CA LEU A 160 -9.80 8.46 -16.61
C LEU A 160 -10.47 7.95 -17.89
N GLN A 161 -11.66 8.46 -18.25
CA GLN A 161 -12.46 7.99 -19.38
C GLN A 161 -11.73 8.02 -20.73
N ARG A 162 -10.73 8.89 -20.90
CA ARG A 162 -9.91 8.94 -22.12
C ARG A 162 -8.88 7.82 -22.22
N GLN A 163 -8.43 7.31 -21.09
CA GLN A 163 -7.40 6.27 -21.00
C GLN A 163 -8.02 4.87 -20.91
N LEU A 164 -9.17 4.73 -20.25
CA LEU A 164 -9.81 3.44 -19.98
C LEU A 164 -10.02 2.56 -21.21
N PRO A 165 -10.43 3.06 -22.39
CA PRO A 165 -10.60 2.20 -23.58
C PRO A 165 -9.30 1.55 -24.09
N LEU A 166 -8.14 2.06 -23.67
CA LEU A 166 -6.83 1.56 -24.10
C LEU A 166 -6.25 0.53 -23.13
N ALA A 167 -6.62 0.57 -21.84
CA ALA A 167 -6.03 -0.32 -20.84
C ALA A 167 -6.31 -1.82 -21.11
N PRO A 168 -7.56 -2.26 -21.38
CA PRO A 168 -7.83 -3.65 -21.74
C PRO A 168 -7.07 -4.11 -22.99
N ARG A 169 -6.86 -3.22 -23.96
CA ARG A 169 -6.13 -3.55 -25.20
C ARG A 169 -4.66 -3.87 -24.96
N ALA A 170 -4.04 -3.25 -23.95
CA ALA A 170 -2.69 -3.60 -23.55
C ALA A 170 -2.65 -5.02 -22.95
N LEU A 171 -3.66 -5.39 -22.16
CA LEU A 171 -3.81 -6.74 -21.61
C LEU A 171 -4.06 -7.78 -22.71
N ASP A 172 -4.92 -7.46 -23.68
CA ASP A 172 -5.18 -8.34 -24.83
C ASP A 172 -3.92 -8.56 -25.67
N ALA A 173 -3.11 -7.52 -25.86
CA ALA A 173 -1.87 -7.63 -26.62
C ALA A 173 -0.87 -8.60 -25.96
N ILE A 174 -0.65 -8.51 -24.63
CA ILE A 174 0.27 -9.43 -23.95
C ILE A 174 -0.28 -10.86 -23.89
N GLU A 175 -1.59 -11.04 -23.69
CA GLU A 175 -2.26 -12.34 -23.74
C GLU A 175 -2.09 -13.02 -25.10
N GLN A 176 -2.11 -12.23 -26.19
CA GLN A 176 -1.90 -12.70 -27.56
C GLN A 176 -0.41 -12.85 -27.95
N GLY A 177 0.52 -12.63 -27.00
CA GLY A 177 1.96 -12.74 -27.22
C GLY A 177 2.63 -11.50 -27.83
N HIS A 178 1.90 -10.41 -28.02
CA HIS A 178 2.39 -9.12 -28.52
C HIS A 178 2.89 -8.22 -27.37
N HIS A 179 3.86 -8.73 -26.61
CA HIS A 179 4.41 -8.07 -25.42
C HIS A 179 5.02 -6.69 -25.71
N GLU A 180 5.61 -6.47 -26.88
CA GLU A 180 6.15 -5.16 -27.27
C GLU A 180 5.04 -4.11 -27.39
N ALA A 181 3.93 -4.50 -28.04
CA ALA A 181 2.75 -3.65 -28.20
C ALA A 181 2.07 -3.39 -26.84
N ALA A 182 1.97 -4.41 -26.00
CA ALA A 182 1.43 -4.30 -24.66
C ALA A 182 2.22 -3.31 -23.80
N GLN A 183 3.55 -3.45 -23.76
CA GLN A 183 4.43 -2.53 -23.03
C GLN A 183 4.27 -1.10 -23.54
N ALA A 184 4.36 -0.89 -24.86
CA ALA A 184 4.22 0.44 -25.45
C ALA A 184 2.90 1.10 -25.04
N LEU A 185 1.79 0.37 -25.17
CA LEU A 185 0.46 0.88 -24.87
C LEU A 185 0.26 1.14 -23.37
N ALA A 186 0.65 0.20 -22.51
CA ALA A 186 0.53 0.36 -21.06
C ALA A 186 1.39 1.52 -20.53
N VAL A 187 2.60 1.70 -21.08
CA VAL A 187 3.49 2.82 -20.74
C VAL A 187 2.84 4.16 -21.10
N VAL A 188 2.30 4.33 -22.31
CA VAL A 188 1.70 5.62 -22.71
C VAL A 188 0.39 5.90 -21.98
N VAL A 189 -0.41 4.87 -21.67
CA VAL A 189 -1.61 5.00 -20.83
C VAL A 189 -1.20 5.49 -19.44
N THR A 190 -0.24 4.82 -18.80
CA THR A 190 0.28 5.22 -17.48
C THR A 190 0.81 6.65 -17.52
N ASP A 191 1.64 7.00 -18.51
CA ASP A 191 2.24 8.33 -18.66
C ASP A 191 1.19 9.43 -18.78
N ALA A 192 0.15 9.19 -19.59
CA ALA A 192 -0.94 10.13 -19.79
C ALA A 192 -1.80 10.30 -18.52
N THR A 193 -2.09 9.21 -17.81
CA THR A 193 -2.84 9.23 -16.56
C THR A 193 -2.14 10.10 -15.51
N ILE A 194 -0.84 9.90 -15.31
CA ILE A 194 -0.11 10.64 -14.27
C ILE A 194 0.21 12.08 -14.68
N ALA A 195 0.28 12.40 -15.99
CA ALA A 195 0.52 13.77 -16.45
C ALA A 195 -0.61 14.73 -16.08
N GLY A 196 -1.84 14.21 -15.94
CA GLY A 196 -2.99 14.98 -15.46
C GLY A 196 -2.97 15.27 -13.95
N TRP A 197 -2.16 14.54 -13.18
CA TRP A 197 -2.18 14.57 -11.72
C TRP A 197 -0.88 15.13 -11.10
N ILE A 198 0.27 14.76 -11.66
CA ILE A 198 1.61 15.18 -11.20
C ILE A 198 1.94 16.52 -11.86
N ILE A 199 1.55 17.62 -11.19
CA ILE A 199 1.84 18.98 -11.67
C ILE A 199 3.26 19.37 -11.24
N GLY A 200 4.18 19.53 -12.20
CA GLY A 200 5.48 20.18 -11.99
C GLY A 200 6.70 19.50 -12.60
N LYS A 201 7.89 19.93 -12.16
CA LYS A 201 9.18 19.39 -12.62
C LYS A 201 9.46 18.01 -12.02
N PHE A 202 10.27 17.21 -12.71
CA PHE A 202 10.70 15.86 -12.30
C PHE A 202 11.27 15.79 -10.87
N GLU A 203 11.98 16.82 -10.40
CA GLU A 203 12.52 16.83 -9.04
C GLU A 203 11.40 16.85 -7.97
N LYS A 204 10.19 17.26 -8.34
CA LYS A 204 8.98 17.15 -7.51
C LYS A 204 8.33 15.78 -7.62
N LEU A 205 8.46 15.11 -8.77
CA LEU A 205 7.90 13.78 -9.00
C LEU A 205 8.51 12.76 -8.03
N GLU A 206 9.83 12.73 -7.88
CA GLU A 206 10.49 11.77 -6.96
C GLU A 206 9.95 11.92 -5.54
N LYS A 207 9.80 13.15 -5.03
CA LYS A 207 9.18 13.39 -3.72
C LYS A 207 7.69 13.06 -3.68
N GLN A 208 6.97 13.26 -4.78
CA GLN A 208 5.53 12.99 -4.84
C GLN A 208 5.20 11.51 -4.88
N VAL A 209 6.08 10.69 -5.48
CA VAL A 209 5.90 9.25 -5.61
C VAL A 209 6.68 8.44 -4.59
N HIS A 210 7.58 9.06 -3.82
CA HIS A 210 8.23 8.38 -2.71
C HIS A 210 7.18 7.92 -1.69
N PHE A 211 7.24 6.65 -1.35
CA PHE A 211 6.52 6.04 -0.26
C PHE A 211 7.49 5.82 0.88
N ASP A 212 7.28 6.62 1.93
CA ASP A 212 7.93 6.46 3.21
C ASP A 212 6.84 6.09 4.23
N PRO A 213 6.82 4.86 4.75
CA PRO A 213 5.81 4.44 5.72
C PRO A 213 5.90 5.23 7.05
N GLU A 214 7.07 5.79 7.39
CA GLU A 214 7.32 6.61 8.58
C GLU A 214 6.91 8.08 8.38
N GLU A 215 6.77 8.58 7.15
CA GLU A 215 6.28 9.95 6.90
C GLU A 215 4.86 10.01 6.33
N THR A 216 4.39 8.95 5.67
CA THR A 216 3.10 8.94 4.96
C THR A 216 1.92 8.72 5.92
N PRO A 217 0.85 9.54 5.88
CA PRO A 217 -0.41 9.28 6.61
C PRO A 217 -1.11 8.01 6.10
N PHE A 218 -1.69 7.21 7.01
CA PHE A 218 -2.31 5.92 6.65
C PHE A 218 -3.34 6.02 5.51
N ASP A 219 -4.18 7.07 5.50
CA ASP A 219 -5.19 7.30 4.46
C ASP A 219 -4.61 7.59 3.06
N GLU A 220 -3.31 7.86 2.96
CA GLU A 220 -2.60 8.04 1.70
C GLU A 220 -1.79 6.80 1.27
N TRP A 221 -1.68 5.76 2.11
CA TRP A 221 -0.79 4.62 1.86
C TRP A 221 -1.09 3.90 0.54
N ARG A 222 -2.37 3.62 0.24
CA ARG A 222 -2.75 2.97 -1.02
C ARG A 222 -2.28 3.74 -2.23
N LEU A 223 -2.53 5.05 -2.23
CA LEU A 223 -2.15 5.90 -3.34
C LEU A 223 -0.62 5.96 -3.46
N LYS A 224 0.07 6.26 -2.36
CA LYS A 224 1.53 6.45 -2.35
C LYS A 224 2.27 5.16 -2.71
N ALA A 225 1.88 4.03 -2.13
CA ALA A 225 2.48 2.74 -2.47
C ALA A 225 2.16 2.31 -3.93
N ALA A 226 0.97 2.63 -4.47
CA ALA A 226 0.64 2.32 -5.86
C ALA A 226 1.46 3.13 -6.87
N VAL A 227 1.79 4.39 -6.54
CA VAL A 227 2.57 5.26 -7.42
C VAL A 227 4.08 5.15 -7.19
N ALA A 228 4.53 4.50 -6.13
CA ALA A 228 5.95 4.31 -5.81
C ALA A 228 6.81 3.73 -6.96
N PRO A 229 6.35 2.72 -7.72
CA PRO A 229 7.09 2.21 -8.88
C PRO A 229 7.32 3.25 -9.99
N LEU A 230 6.60 4.39 -9.96
CA LEU A 230 6.80 5.45 -10.93
C LEU A 230 8.21 6.05 -10.84
N ARG A 231 8.93 5.90 -9.72
CA ARG A 231 10.32 6.33 -9.59
C ARG A 231 11.19 5.67 -10.67
N ASN A 232 11.11 4.35 -10.81
CA ASN A 232 11.85 3.58 -11.82
C ASN A 232 11.29 3.80 -13.22
N PHE A 233 9.97 3.79 -13.34
CA PHE A 233 9.26 4.06 -14.60
C PHE A 233 9.71 5.39 -15.21
N LYS A 234 9.91 6.42 -14.38
CA LYS A 234 10.26 7.78 -14.81
C LYS A 234 11.74 8.09 -14.78
N GLN A 235 12.59 7.24 -14.20
CA GLN A 235 14.02 7.46 -14.09
C GLN A 235 14.60 8.03 -15.39
N ARG A 236 15.26 9.19 -15.30
CA ARG A 236 15.86 9.85 -16.46
C ARG A 236 16.95 8.96 -17.04
N TYR A 237 16.92 8.78 -18.35
CA TYR A 237 17.97 8.09 -19.10
C TYR A 237 18.22 8.82 -20.41
N PHE A 238 19.47 9.21 -20.65
CA PHE A 238 19.87 9.79 -21.92
C PHE A 238 20.94 8.89 -22.54
N ALA A 239 20.72 8.46 -23.78
CA ALA A 239 21.70 7.66 -24.52
C ALA A 239 23.07 8.36 -24.52
N GLY A 240 24.11 7.62 -24.12
CA GLY A 240 25.46 8.15 -23.94
C GLY A 240 25.73 8.80 -22.57
N GLN A 241 24.75 8.84 -21.67
CA GLN A 241 24.90 9.31 -20.29
C GLN A 241 24.39 8.25 -19.31
N GLY A 242 25.33 7.54 -18.68
CA GLY A 242 25.04 6.54 -17.64
C GLY A 242 24.61 5.17 -18.17
N THR A 243 24.28 4.28 -17.24
CA THR A 243 23.85 2.91 -17.53
C THR A 243 22.38 2.90 -17.87
N ARG A 244 22.03 2.25 -18.99
CA ARG A 244 20.63 2.07 -19.38
C ARG A 244 19.87 1.23 -18.33
N PRO A 245 18.67 1.66 -17.89
CA PRO A 245 17.82 0.85 -17.03
C PRO A 245 17.46 -0.48 -17.70
N THR A 246 17.58 -1.58 -16.96
CA THR A 246 17.14 -2.91 -17.42
C THR A 246 15.66 -3.14 -17.13
N GLY A 247 15.16 -2.59 -16.03
CA GLY A 247 13.74 -2.63 -15.67
C GLY A 247 12.89 -1.64 -16.47
N LEU A 248 11.56 -1.80 -16.37
CA LEU A 248 10.59 -0.96 -17.06
C LEU A 248 10.92 0.53 -16.90
N ASN A 249 11.06 1.21 -18.04
CA ASN A 249 11.39 2.63 -18.09
C ASN A 249 10.68 3.30 -19.27
N ARG A 250 9.96 4.37 -18.98
CA ARG A 250 9.23 5.20 -19.93
C ARG A 250 10.13 5.77 -21.01
N GLN A 251 11.29 6.31 -20.63
CA GLN A 251 12.14 7.04 -21.57
C GLN A 251 12.78 6.09 -22.58
N VAL A 252 13.25 4.92 -22.13
CA VAL A 252 13.70 3.84 -23.03
C VAL A 252 12.57 3.39 -23.97
N THR A 253 11.37 3.14 -23.43
CA THR A 253 10.23 2.68 -24.23
C THR A 253 9.78 3.69 -25.28
N VAL A 254 9.60 4.96 -24.91
CA VAL A 254 8.93 5.97 -25.76
C VAL A 254 9.91 6.72 -26.66
N HIS A 255 11.12 7.02 -26.19
CA HIS A 255 12.05 7.89 -26.91
C HIS A 255 13.15 7.12 -27.65
N TYR A 256 13.49 5.91 -27.21
CA TYR A 256 14.55 5.11 -27.83
C TYR A 256 14.01 3.86 -28.55
N ALA A 257 12.91 3.27 -28.06
CA ALA A 257 12.26 2.11 -28.64
C ALA A 257 13.22 0.95 -28.92
N GLU A 258 14.14 0.69 -27.99
CA GLU A 258 15.15 -0.37 -28.11
C GLU A 258 14.51 -1.75 -27.91
N ALA A 259 14.61 -2.62 -28.91
CA ALA A 259 13.88 -3.90 -28.96
C ALA A 259 14.16 -4.82 -27.75
N ASP A 260 15.39 -4.83 -27.23
CA ASP A 260 15.77 -5.64 -26.07
C ASP A 260 15.21 -5.11 -24.74
N HIS A 261 14.63 -3.90 -24.72
CA HIS A 261 13.90 -3.36 -23.58
C HIS A 261 12.43 -3.79 -23.53
N PHE A 262 11.89 -4.25 -24.66
CA PHE A 262 10.52 -4.77 -24.75
C PHE A 262 10.52 -6.26 -24.40
N THR A 263 10.80 -6.59 -23.14
CA THR A 263 10.79 -7.97 -22.66
C THR A 263 9.41 -8.36 -22.15
N LYS A 264 9.10 -9.67 -22.10
CA LYS A 264 7.85 -10.15 -21.48
C LYS A 264 7.69 -9.66 -20.04
N GLY A 265 8.78 -9.61 -19.28
CA GLY A 265 8.79 -9.11 -17.90
C GLY A 265 8.45 -7.62 -17.83
N ASN A 266 9.08 -6.78 -18.64
CA ASN A 266 8.78 -5.34 -18.67
C ASN A 266 7.35 -5.08 -19.16
N ALA A 267 6.86 -5.84 -20.14
CA ALA A 267 5.48 -5.76 -20.60
C ALA A 267 4.47 -6.10 -19.51
N LEU A 268 4.68 -7.19 -18.77
CA LEU A 268 3.81 -7.59 -17.67
C LEU A 268 3.83 -6.55 -16.54
N ILE A 269 5.02 -6.08 -16.13
CA ILE A 269 5.14 -5.00 -15.13
C ILE A 269 4.43 -3.73 -15.60
N ALA A 270 4.51 -3.39 -16.90
CA ALA A 270 3.81 -2.22 -17.43
C ALA A 270 2.29 -2.36 -17.30
N CYS A 271 1.74 -3.54 -17.59
CA CYS A 271 0.33 -3.84 -17.43
C CYS A 271 -0.12 -3.79 -15.96
N LEU A 272 0.68 -4.33 -15.03
CA LEU A 272 0.42 -4.26 -13.59
C LEU A 272 0.45 -2.81 -13.10
N LEU A 273 1.44 -2.03 -13.54
CA LEU A 273 1.62 -0.64 -13.12
C LEU A 273 0.47 0.23 -13.63
N MET A 274 0.10 0.07 -14.90
CA MET A 274 -1.04 0.76 -15.50
C MET A 274 -2.33 0.48 -14.70
N THR A 275 -2.58 -0.79 -14.38
CA THR A 275 -3.76 -1.20 -13.60
C THR A 275 -3.75 -0.60 -12.21
N SER A 276 -2.62 -0.73 -11.50
CA SER A 276 -2.43 -0.22 -10.14
C SER A 276 -2.63 1.30 -10.07
N VAL A 277 -2.04 2.06 -11.00
CA VAL A 277 -2.16 3.52 -11.07
C VAL A 277 -3.60 3.95 -11.39
N LEU A 278 -4.26 3.31 -12.36
CA LEU A 278 -5.65 3.63 -12.71
C LEU A 278 -6.59 3.39 -11.52
N ARG A 279 -6.46 2.25 -10.84
CA ARG A 279 -7.29 1.94 -9.66
C ARG A 279 -6.98 2.83 -8.47
N ALA A 280 -5.71 3.12 -8.20
CA ALA A 280 -5.32 4.03 -7.12
C ALA A 280 -5.89 5.44 -7.34
N PHE A 281 -5.94 5.90 -8.59
CA PHE A 281 -6.58 7.17 -8.91
C PHE A 281 -8.09 7.15 -8.80
N GLN A 282 -8.76 6.04 -9.14
CA GLN A 282 -10.18 5.88 -8.82
C GLN A 282 -10.41 5.99 -7.32
N ASP A 283 -9.68 5.21 -6.52
CA ASP A 283 -9.82 5.14 -5.06
C ASP A 283 -9.58 6.52 -4.42
N PHE A 284 -8.60 7.27 -4.92
CA PHE A 284 -8.36 8.64 -4.47
C PHE A 284 -9.54 9.58 -4.77
N GLU A 285 -10.22 9.47 -5.92
CA GLU A 285 -11.39 10.31 -6.21
C GLU A 285 -12.58 9.94 -5.33
N GLU A 286 -12.83 8.64 -5.14
CA GLU A 286 -13.87 8.13 -4.24
C GLU A 286 -13.65 8.67 -2.82
N ASN A 287 -12.43 8.56 -2.30
CA ASN A 287 -12.08 8.97 -0.93
C ASN A 287 -11.91 10.50 -0.75
N THR A 288 -11.85 11.29 -1.82
CA THR A 288 -11.82 12.77 -1.73
C THR A 288 -13.18 13.41 -1.96
N ALA A 289 -14.05 12.79 -2.76
CA ALA A 289 -15.43 13.24 -2.95
C ALA A 289 -16.24 13.19 -1.65
N ASP A 290 -15.93 12.24 -0.76
CA ASP A 290 -16.61 12.05 0.53
C ASP A 290 -16.06 12.93 1.67
N ARG A 291 -15.01 13.75 1.45
CA ARG A 291 -14.51 14.68 2.47
C ARG A 291 -15.38 15.95 2.50
N PRO A 292 -15.96 16.34 3.65
CA PRO A 292 -16.63 17.64 3.76
C PRO A 292 -15.65 18.76 3.41
N GLN A 293 -16.06 19.67 2.52
CA GLN A 293 -15.30 20.88 2.22
C GLN A 293 -15.20 21.70 3.51
N ALA A 294 -13.97 21.90 4.00
CA ALA A 294 -13.67 22.74 5.14
C ALA A 294 -13.96 24.23 4.86
#